data_AF-A0A7J2S4M9-F1
#
_entry.id   AF-A0A7J2S4M9-F1
#
_cell.length_a   1.000
_cell.length_b   1.000
_cell.length_c   1.000
_cell.angle_alpha   90.00
_cell.angle_beta   90.00
_cell.angle_gamma   90.00
#
_symmetry.space_group_name_H-M   'P 1'
#
loop_
_entity.id
_entity.type
_entity.pdbx_description
1 polymer ?
#
loop_
_entity_poly.entity_id
_entity_poly.type
_entity_poly.pdbx_seq_one_letter_code
_entity_poly.pdbx_strand_id
1 'polypeptide(L)' 'MTKKRELTEEDINSIQYFLLEKGDVTRYVCWEEIRHSVKRHFPELIDAIKRLESAERTLNAIVKNLNIDDLEDEDDNEA' A
#
# COMPACT_ATOMS: atom_id res chain seq x y z
N MET A 1 -6.78 -5.20 -32.05
CA MET A 1 -7.50 -5.15 -30.75
C MET A 1 -6.84 -6.15 -29.82
N THR A 2 -6.12 -5.68 -28.80
CA THR A 2 -5.52 -6.55 -27.79
C THR A 2 -6.64 -7.10 -26.91
N LYS A 3 -6.78 -8.42 -26.86
CA LYS A 3 -7.80 -9.11 -26.07
C LYS A 3 -7.59 -8.72 -24.60
N LYS A 4 -8.57 -8.05 -23.96
CA LYS A 4 -8.54 -7.83 -22.51
C LYS A 4 -8.59 -9.22 -21.85
N ARG A 5 -7.49 -9.64 -21.24
CA ARG A 5 -7.48 -10.82 -20.36
C ARG A 5 -8.17 -10.38 -19.07
N GLU A 6 -9.27 -11.04 -18.74
CA GLU A 6 -9.90 -10.90 -17.43
C GLU A 6 -8.99 -11.56 -16.39
N LEU A 7 -8.94 -10.98 -15.18
CA LEU A 7 -8.21 -11.55 -14.07
C LEU A 7 -8.86 -12.88 -13.68
N THR A 8 -8.05 -13.92 -13.51
CA THR A 8 -8.52 -15.20 -12.97
C THR A 8 -8.60 -15.15 -11.44
N GLU A 9 -9.26 -16.12 -10.82
CA GLU A 9 -9.24 -16.27 -9.36
C GLU A 9 -7.81 -16.46 -8.82
N GLU A 10 -6.95 -17.15 -9.56
CA GLU A 10 -5.55 -17.35 -9.20
C GLU A 10 -4.77 -16.02 -9.23
N ASP A 11 -5.04 -15.16 -10.21
CA ASP A 11 -4.47 -13.80 -10.28
C ASP A 11 -4.90 -12.98 -9.04
N ILE A 12 -6.19 -13.06 -8.65
CA ILE A 12 -6.74 -12.36 -7.48
C ILE A 12 -6.13 -12.88 -6.17
N ASN A 13 -6.06 -14.21 -6.00
CA ASN A 13 -5.47 -14.83 -4.81
C ASN A 13 -3.99 -14.46 -4.66
N SER A 14 -3.26 -14.38 -5.77
CA SER A 14 -1.87 -13.93 -5.76
C SER A 14 -1.73 -12.49 -5.32
N ILE A 15 -2.57 -11.58 -5.85
CA ILE A 15 -2.60 -10.17 -5.43
C ILE A 15 -2.90 -10.04 -3.94
N GLN A 16 -3.87 -10.80 -3.43
CA GLN A 16 -4.23 -10.80 -2.00
C GLN A 16 -3.08 -11.30 -1.14
N TYR A 17 -2.42 -12.40 -1.53
CA TYR A 17 -1.25 -12.91 -0.83
C TYR A 17 -0.15 -11.85 -0.74
N PHE A 18 0.20 -11.19 -1.85
CA PHE A 18 1.25 -10.17 -1.83
C PHE A 18 0.86 -8.93 -1.01
N LEU A 19 -0.41 -8.53 -1.06
CA LEU A 19 -0.90 -7.43 -0.22
C LEU A 19 -0.79 -7.76 1.27
N LEU A 20 -1.23 -8.96 1.68
CA LEU A 20 -1.28 -9.36 3.08
C LEU A 20 0.11 -9.70 3.65
N GLU A 21 0.95 -10.41 2.89
CA GLU A 21 2.24 -10.90 3.37
C GLU A 21 3.40 -9.92 3.16
N LYS A 22 3.30 -9.04 2.15
CA LYS A 22 4.39 -8.12 1.78
C LYS A 22 4.03 -6.66 1.91
N GLY A 23 2.75 -6.34 2.11
CA GLY A 23 2.26 -4.96 2.16
C GLY A 23 2.43 -4.19 0.85
N ASP A 24 2.80 -4.88 -0.24
CA ASP A 24 3.20 -4.23 -1.49
C ASP A 24 2.94 -5.16 -2.70
N VAL A 25 1.93 -4.80 -3.49
CA VAL A 25 1.56 -5.47 -4.74
C VAL A 25 2.34 -4.97 -5.95
N THR A 26 3.11 -3.89 -5.79
CA THR A 26 3.92 -3.27 -6.85
C THR A 26 5.33 -3.83 -6.92
N ARG A 27 5.81 -4.48 -5.85
CA ARG A 27 7.16 -5.02 -5.70
C ARG A 27 7.60 -6.02 -6.77
N TYR A 28 6.67 -6.73 -7.39
CA TYR A 28 6.94 -7.75 -8.42
C TYR A 28 6.47 -7.36 -9.82
N VAL A 29 5.97 -6.14 -9.96
CA VAL A 29 5.65 -5.55 -11.25
C VAL A 29 6.80 -4.60 -11.57
N CYS A 30 7.21 -4.49 -12.83
CA CYS A 30 8.10 -3.41 -13.25
C CYS A 30 7.36 -2.07 -13.21
N TRP A 31 6.88 -1.67 -12.03
CA TRP A 31 5.93 -0.58 -11.83
C TRP A 31 6.45 0.70 -12.48
N GLU A 32 7.71 1.05 -12.23
CA GLU A 32 8.33 2.23 -12.83
C GLU A 32 8.35 2.18 -14.37
N GLU A 33 8.49 0.99 -14.96
CA GLU A 33 8.47 0.79 -16.41
C GLU A 33 7.05 0.93 -16.98
N ILE A 34 6.04 0.42 -16.27
CA ILE A 34 4.65 0.41 -16.75
C ILE A 34 3.84 1.65 -16.32
N ARG A 35 4.29 2.41 -15.33
CA ARG A 35 3.57 3.54 -14.71
C ARG A 35 3.15 4.58 -15.74
N HIS A 36 3.99 4.87 -16.72
CA HIS A 36 3.68 5.81 -17.80
C HIS A 36 2.52 5.30 -18.67
N SER A 37 2.52 4.00 -18.99
CA SER A 37 1.45 3.36 -19.76
C SER A 37 0.14 3.33 -18.95
N VAL A 38 0.21 2.95 -17.67
CA VAL A 38 -0.94 2.95 -16.75
C VAL A 38 -1.52 4.36 -16.61
N LYS A 39 -0.69 5.40 -16.42
CA LYS A 39 -1.14 6.79 -16.36
C LYS A 39 -1.87 7.23 -17.63
N ARG A 40 -1.41 6.78 -18.80
CA ARG A 40 -1.99 7.12 -20.09
C ARG A 40 -3.35 6.45 -20.32
N HIS A 41 -3.48 5.20 -19.91
CA HIS A 41 -4.66 4.37 -20.20
C HIS A 41 -5.68 4.30 -19.06
N PHE A 42 -5.24 4.50 -17.82
CA PHE A 42 -6.02 4.36 -16.59
C PHE A 42 -5.61 5.43 -15.55
N PRO A 43 -5.78 6.73 -15.87
CA PRO A 43 -5.40 7.82 -14.96
C PRO A 43 -6.05 7.73 -13.58
N GLU A 44 -7.26 7.16 -13.48
CA GLU A 44 -7.98 6.93 -12.23
C GLU A 44 -7.23 6.03 -11.25
N LEU A 45 -6.47 5.05 -11.75
CA LEU A 45 -5.64 4.18 -10.90
C LEU A 45 -4.47 4.95 -10.30
N ILE A 46 -3.86 5.85 -11.07
CA ILE A 46 -2.78 6.72 -10.56
C ILE A 46 -3.29 7.63 -9.45
N ASP A 47 -4.48 8.19 -9.61
CA ASP A 47 -5.08 9.04 -8.59
C ASP A 47 -5.48 8.24 -7.34
N ALA A 48 -5.96 7.02 -7.49
CA ALA A 48 -6.20 6.11 -6.36
C ALA A 48 -4.91 5.80 -5.58
N ILE A 49 -3.82 5.49 -6.29
CA ILE A 49 -2.50 5.24 -5.67
C ILE A 49 -2.01 6.47 -4.90
N LYS A 50 -2.08 7.68 -5.49
CA LYS A 50 -1.70 8.91 -4.78
C LYS A 50 -2.52 9.16 -3.52
N ARG A 51 -3.82 8.85 -3.55
CA ARG A 51 -4.68 8.98 -2.37
C ARG A 51 -4.25 8.01 -1.28
N LEU A 52 -3.92 6.77 -1.65
CA LEU A 52 -3.40 5.77 -0.72
C LEU A 52 -2.08 6.24 -0.08
N GLU A 53 -1.10 6.68 -0.88
CA GLU A 53 0.19 7.21 -0.39
C GLU A 53 -0.02 8.42 0.55
N SER A 54 -0.98 9.29 0.24
CA SER A 54 -1.31 10.43 1.11
C SER A 54 -1.94 10.00 2.43
N ALA A 55 -2.85 9.03 2.38
CA ALA A 55 -3.50 8.48 3.58
C ALA A 55 -2.47 7.81 4.49
N GLU A 56 -1.55 7.02 3.92
CA GLU A 56 -0.49 6.36 4.66
C GLU A 56 0.46 7.36 5.33
N ARG A 57 0.90 8.40 4.61
CA ARG A 57 1.71 9.49 5.21
C ARG A 57 0.98 10.19 6.35
N THR A 58 -0.31 10.43 6.19
CA THR A 58 -1.13 11.09 7.21
C THR A 58 -1.24 10.19 8.45
N LEU A 59 -1.51 8.90 8.26
CA LEU A 59 -1.57 7.92 9.34
C LEU A 59 -0.23 7.85 10.08
N ASN A 60 0.88 7.73 9.36
CA ASN A 60 2.22 7.68 9.95
C ASN A 60 2.56 8.96 10.73
N ALA A 61 2.14 10.12 10.23
CA ALA A 61 2.31 11.39 10.93
C ALA A 61 1.48 11.43 12.23
N ILE A 62 0.22 10.97 12.20
CA ILE A 62 -0.63 10.87 13.38
C ILE A 62 -0.02 9.90 14.38
N VAL A 63 0.34 8.68 13.97
CA VAL A 63 0.98 7.68 14.85
C VAL A 63 2.27 8.23 15.46
N LYS A 64 3.12 8.89 14.67
CA LYS A 64 4.34 9.52 15.18
C LYS A 64 4.05 10.63 16.20
N ASN A 65 3.00 11.41 15.98
CA ASN A 65 2.56 12.44 16.92
C ASN A 65 1.85 11.87 18.16
N LEU A 66 1.22 10.70 18.05
CA LEU A 66 0.63 9.95 19.17
C LEU A 66 1.70 9.21 19.98
N ASN A 67 2.86 8.92 19.41
CA ASN A 67 4.06 8.42 20.11
C ASN A 67 4.84 9.53 20.84
N ILE A 68 4.15 10.58 21.27
CA ILE A 68 4.69 11.61 22.16
C ILE A 68 3.88 11.50 23.45
N ASP A 69 4.51 10.84 24.44
CA ASP A 69 4.25 10.83 25.89
C ASP A 69 3.43 9.69 26.56
N ASP A 70 2.82 8.72 25.85
CA ASP A 70 2.07 7.63 26.54
C ASP A 70 2.80 6.26 26.60
N LEU A 71 4.14 6.23 26.47
CA LEU A 71 4.94 5.00 26.66
C LEU A 71 6.09 5.14 27.68
N GLU A 72 6.06 6.15 28.53
CA GLU A 72 6.85 6.19 29.76
C GLU A 72 5.86 6.16 30.93
N ASP A 73 5.45 4.98 31.40
CA ASP A 73 4.93 4.72 32.77
C ASP A 73 4.43 3.26 32.93
N GLU A 74 5.22 2.25 32.55
CA GLU A 74 5.10 0.90 33.17
C GLU A 74 6.51 0.25 33.22
N ASP A 75 7.46 0.96 33.81
CA ASP A 75 8.68 0.34 34.36
C ASP A 75 8.89 0.97 35.74
N ASP A 76 8.17 0.44 36.74
CA ASP A 76 8.53 0.41 38.16
C ASP A 76 7.33 -0.05 39.00
N ASN A 77 7.21 -1.36 39.19
CA ASN A 77 6.95 -1.91 40.52
C ASN A 77 7.42 -3.35 40.58
N GLU A 78 8.73 -3.46 40.81
CA GLU A 78 9.30 -4.54 41.59
C GLU A 78 8.74 -4.45 43.03
N ALA A 79 7.97 -5.46 43.46
CA ALA A 79 7.77 -5.80 44.88
C ALA A 79 7.36 -7.27 45.03
#